data_AF-A0A835G729-F1
#
_entry.id   AF-A0A835G729-F1
#
_cell.length_a   1.000
_cell.length_b   1.000
_cell.length_c   1.000
_cell.angle_alpha   90.00
_cell.angle_beta   90.00
_cell.angle_gamma   90.00
#
_symmetry.space_group_name_H-M   'P 1'
#
loop_
_entity.id
_entity.type
_entity.pdbx_description
1 polymer ?
#
loop_
_entity_poly.entity_id
_entity_poly.type
_entity_poly.pdbx_seq_one_letter_code
_entity_poly.pdbx_strand_id
1 'polypeptide(L)'
;MAVNELADLLQAHANRDKDGSFWGTLGVAGSAFTLAYLQAEKLSFLIDTGMLHVSKDTEFKIRTAHKLFWSLSAFVGFLRSIRALNASSEALRSPDRTKCAPARFTQASLTTTKFLLDTIHAVSWLPPGWLWGSKLSVPQASGIATASAILGLVIHYHGKRF
;
A
#
# COMPACT_ATOMS: atom_id res chain seq x y z
N MET A 1 28.79 4.86 14.82
CA MET A 1 27.38 5.28 14.63
C MET A 1 27.26 6.04 13.30
N ALA A 2 27.97 7.15 13.11
CA ALA A 2 27.98 7.94 11.86
C ALA A 2 28.37 7.15 10.58
N VAL A 3 29.33 6.21 10.66
CA VAL A 3 29.76 5.41 9.48
C VAL A 3 28.65 4.47 8.97
N ASN A 4 27.79 3.96 9.86
CA ASN A 4 26.68 3.10 9.47
C ASN A 4 25.52 3.92 8.88
N GLU A 5 25.24 5.11 9.42
CA GLU A 5 24.28 6.03 8.80
C GLU A 5 24.74 6.46 7.40
N LEU A 6 26.03 6.73 7.23
CA LEU A 6 26.59 7.07 5.93
C LEU A 6 26.46 5.90 4.94
N ALA A 7 26.69 4.66 5.38
CA ALA A 7 26.48 3.47 4.57
C ALA A 7 25.00 3.24 4.21
N ASP A 8 24.09 3.45 5.17
CA ASP A 8 22.65 3.35 4.93
C ASP A 8 22.14 4.45 3.98
N LEU A 9 22.68 5.67 4.07
CA LEU A 9 22.40 6.79 3.15
C LEU A 9 22.97 6.55 1.76
N LEU A 10 24.20 6.04 1.66
CA LEU A 10 24.82 5.67 0.38
C LEU A 10 24.06 4.53 -0.29
N GLN A 11 23.59 3.55 0.47
CA GLN A 11 22.80 2.45 -0.07
C GLN A 11 21.38 2.89 -0.45
N ALA A 12 20.80 3.85 0.28
CA ALA A 12 19.56 4.51 -0.12
C ALA A 12 19.72 5.35 -1.39
N HIS A 13 20.86 6.05 -1.55
CA HIS A 13 21.16 6.83 -2.74
C HIS A 13 21.45 5.94 -3.97
N ALA A 14 22.20 4.86 -3.78
CA ALA A 14 22.46 3.87 -4.82
C ALA A 14 21.20 3.13 -5.27
N ASN A 15 20.24 2.91 -4.36
CA ASN A 15 18.91 2.39 -4.73
C ASN A 15 18.06 3.42 -5.46
N ARG A 16 18.24 4.72 -5.17
CA ARG A 16 17.56 5.82 -5.86
C ARG A 16 18.06 5.99 -7.30
N ASP A 17 19.36 5.80 -7.55
CA ASP A 17 19.92 5.86 -8.91
C ASP A 17 19.50 4.65 -9.78
N LYS A 18 19.09 3.55 -9.14
CA LYS A 18 18.44 2.40 -9.79
C LYS A 18 16.93 2.59 -10.00
N ASP A 19 16.37 3.77 -9.68
CA ASP A 19 14.97 4.08 -9.97
C ASP A 19 14.84 4.43 -11.47
N GLY A 20 14.72 3.39 -12.29
CA GLY A 20 14.33 3.56 -13.68
C GLY A 20 12.97 4.24 -13.80
N SER A 21 12.71 4.86 -14.96
CA SER A 21 11.48 5.59 -15.29
C SER A 21 10.20 4.88 -14.81
N PHE A 22 10.14 3.55 -14.90
CA PHE A 22 9.03 2.73 -14.42
C PHE A 22 8.66 2.92 -12.94
N TRP A 23 9.63 2.97 -12.02
CA TRP A 23 9.33 3.09 -10.58
C TRP A 23 8.95 4.50 -10.17
N GLY A 24 9.47 5.49 -10.91
CA GLY A 24 9.05 6.89 -10.82
C GLY A 24 7.61 7.06 -11.27
N THR A 25 7.25 6.58 -12.47
CA THR A 25 5.88 6.66 -12.99
C THR A 25 4.89 5.89 -12.11
N LEU A 26 5.26 4.73 -11.58
CA LEU A 26 4.44 3.99 -10.62
C LEU A 26 4.20 4.78 -9.33
N GLY A 27 5.20 5.53 -8.84
CA GLY A 27 5.05 6.41 -7.68
C GLY A 27 4.09 7.58 -7.93
N VAL A 28 4.20 8.21 -9.10
CA VAL A 28 3.27 9.28 -9.53
C VAL A 28 1.87 8.72 -9.69
N ALA A 29 1.70 7.57 -10.34
CA ALA A 29 0.41 6.91 -10.51
C ALA A 29 -0.24 6.55 -9.17
N GLY A 30 0.53 6.01 -8.22
CA GLY A 30 0.04 5.74 -6.86
C GLY A 30 -0.49 7.00 -6.18
N SER A 31 0.24 8.10 -6.27
CA SER A 31 -0.18 9.40 -5.71
C SER A 31 -1.43 9.93 -6.40
N ALA A 32 -1.53 9.81 -7.72
CA ALA A 32 -2.70 10.20 -8.49
C ALA A 32 -3.94 9.38 -8.10
N PHE A 33 -3.80 8.05 -7.94
CA PHE A 33 -4.88 7.19 -7.48
C PHE A 33 -5.30 7.52 -6.06
N THR A 34 -4.37 7.80 -5.15
CA THR A 34 -4.70 8.26 -3.80
C THR A 34 -5.51 9.56 -3.83
N LEU A 35 -5.10 10.55 -4.63
CA LEU A 35 -5.85 11.81 -4.75
C LEU A 35 -7.24 11.59 -5.34
N ALA A 36 -7.36 10.78 -6.41
CA ALA A 36 -8.64 10.44 -7.03
C ALA A 36 -9.57 9.70 -6.07
N TYR A 37 -9.03 8.75 -5.30
CA TYR A 37 -9.72 8.06 -4.21
C TYR A 37 -10.29 9.06 -3.20
N LEU A 38 -9.47 10.00 -2.71
CA LEU A 38 -9.92 11.01 -1.75
C LEU A 38 -10.99 11.95 -2.31
N GLN A 39 -10.95 12.29 -3.60
CA GLN A 39 -12.03 13.08 -4.21
C GLN A 39 -13.33 12.27 -4.32
N ALA A 40 -13.24 11.00 -4.72
CA ALA A 40 -14.40 10.13 -4.82
C ALA A 40 -15.00 9.80 -3.44
N GLU A 41 -14.18 9.73 -2.40
CA GLU A 41 -14.62 9.58 -1.00
C GLU A 41 -15.41 10.81 -0.53
N LYS A 42 -14.93 12.03 -0.84
CA LYS A 42 -15.69 13.27 -0.55
C LYS A 42 -17.06 13.27 -1.23
N LEU A 43 -17.12 12.86 -2.50
CA LEU A 43 -18.39 12.77 -3.21
C LEU A 43 -19.33 11.72 -2.58
N SER A 44 -18.79 10.55 -2.22
CA SER A 44 -19.55 9.50 -1.53
C SER A 44 -20.12 10.00 -0.19
N PHE A 45 -19.30 10.71 0.59
CA PHE A 45 -19.72 11.32 1.84
C PHE A 45 -20.81 12.40 1.67
N LEU A 46 -20.69 13.26 0.66
CA LEU A 46 -21.71 14.28 0.36
C LEU A 46 -23.05 13.66 -0.06
N ILE A 47 -23.01 12.51 -0.74
CA ILE A 47 -24.20 11.74 -1.08
C ILE A 47 -24.80 11.11 0.19
N ASP A 48 -23.98 10.47 1.02
CA ASP A 48 -24.42 9.79 2.26
C ASP A 48 -25.05 10.76 3.27
N THR A 49 -24.58 12.00 3.31
CA THR A 49 -25.15 13.07 4.16
C THR A 49 -26.40 13.73 3.58
N GLY A 50 -26.79 13.39 2.34
CA GLY A 50 -27.90 14.03 1.63
C GLY A 50 -27.60 15.47 1.18
N MET A 51 -26.35 15.95 1.31
CA MET A 51 -25.95 17.27 0.83
C MET A 51 -25.88 17.33 -0.70
N LEU A 52 -25.57 16.20 -1.34
CA LEU A 52 -25.50 16.05 -2.79
C LEU A 52 -26.54 15.05 -3.26
N HIS A 53 -27.62 15.56 -3.87
CA HIS A 53 -28.63 14.73 -4.51
C HIS A 53 -28.25 14.43 -5.95
N VAL A 54 -28.03 13.16 -6.27
CA VAL A 54 -27.70 12.68 -7.62
C VAL A 54 -28.61 11.54 -8.03
N SER A 55 -28.64 11.23 -9.32
CA SER A 55 -29.36 10.04 -9.80
C SER A 55 -28.72 8.75 -9.25
N LYS A 56 -29.51 7.68 -9.12
CA LYS A 56 -29.03 6.37 -8.67
C LYS A 56 -27.89 5.82 -9.54
N ASP A 57 -27.92 6.10 -10.86
CA ASP A 57 -26.86 5.71 -11.79
C ASP A 57 -25.54 6.47 -11.50
N THR A 58 -25.64 7.77 -11.25
CA THR A 58 -24.46 8.60 -10.89
C THR A 58 -23.88 8.20 -9.54
N GLU A 59 -24.73 7.95 -8.55
CA GLU A 59 -24.30 7.42 -7.24
C GLU A 59 -23.53 6.10 -7.40
N PHE A 60 -24.09 5.15 -8.17
CA PHE A 60 -23.43 3.87 -8.42
C PHE A 60 -22.06 4.04 -9.07
N LYS A 61 -21.94 4.94 -10.06
CA LYS A 61 -20.66 5.26 -10.72
C LYS A 61 -19.65 5.87 -9.75
N ILE A 62 -20.06 6.82 -8.91
CA ILE A 62 -19.20 7.46 -7.91
C ILE A 62 -18.69 6.42 -6.90
N ARG A 63 -19.58 5.60 -6.34
CA ARG A 63 -19.21 4.56 -5.37
C ARG A 63 -18.29 3.50 -5.97
N THR A 64 -18.52 3.13 -7.23
CA THR A 64 -17.64 2.22 -7.96
C THR A 64 -16.26 2.83 -8.20
N ALA A 65 -16.22 4.09 -8.63
CA ALA A 65 -14.97 4.83 -8.85
C ALA A 65 -14.16 4.97 -7.56
N HIS A 66 -14.82 5.27 -6.43
CA HIS A 66 -14.20 5.32 -5.11
C HIS A 66 -13.47 4.00 -4.77
N LYS A 67 -14.19 2.88 -4.85
CA LYS A 67 -13.64 1.54 -4.58
C LYS A 67 -12.53 1.15 -5.56
N LEU A 68 -12.64 1.56 -6.82
CA LEU A 68 -11.64 1.33 -7.85
C LEU A 68 -10.35 2.06 -7.54
N PHE A 69 -10.40 3.37 -7.30
CA PHE A 69 -9.21 4.15 -6.99
C PHE A 69 -8.55 3.69 -5.68
N TRP A 70 -9.35 3.30 -4.69
CA TRP A 70 -8.83 2.69 -3.46
C TRP A 70 -8.03 1.41 -3.78
N SER A 71 -8.61 0.50 -4.56
CA SER A 71 -7.99 -0.77 -4.95
C SER A 71 -6.72 -0.57 -5.76
N LEU A 72 -6.72 0.36 -6.72
CA LEU A 72 -5.54 0.71 -7.53
C LEU A 72 -4.43 1.31 -6.66
N SER A 73 -4.78 2.21 -5.74
CA SER A 73 -3.81 2.80 -4.81
C SER A 73 -3.18 1.73 -3.91
N ALA A 74 -3.98 0.82 -3.35
CA ALA A 74 -3.49 -0.29 -2.53
C ALA A 74 -2.55 -1.22 -3.33
N PHE A 75 -2.95 -1.57 -4.56
CA PHE A 75 -2.16 -2.43 -5.45
C PHE A 75 -0.80 -1.81 -5.82
N VAL A 76 -0.77 -0.51 -6.16
CA VAL A 76 0.49 0.20 -6.41
C VAL A 76 1.37 0.20 -5.15
N GLY A 77 0.79 0.41 -3.97
CA GLY A 77 1.49 0.30 -2.69
C GLY A 77 2.15 -1.06 -2.50
N PHE A 78 1.42 -2.15 -2.81
CA PHE A 78 1.93 -3.52 -2.77
C PHE A 78 3.10 -3.77 -3.75
N LEU A 79 2.99 -3.29 -5.00
CA LEU A 79 4.10 -3.43 -5.96
C LEU A 79 5.38 -2.71 -5.48
N ARG A 80 5.22 -1.52 -4.90
CA ARG A 80 6.34 -0.76 -4.33
C ARG A 80 6.95 -1.47 -3.11
N SER A 81 6.13 -2.11 -2.27
CA SER A 81 6.65 -2.86 -1.12
C SER A 81 7.44 -4.10 -1.54
N ILE A 82 7.02 -4.79 -2.62
CA ILE A 82 7.79 -5.92 -3.18
C ILE A 82 9.18 -5.47 -3.62
N ARG A 83 9.32 -4.31 -4.28
CA ARG A 83 10.64 -3.76 -4.63
C ARG A 83 11.49 -3.54 -3.39
N ALA A 84 10.92 -2.90 -2.36
CA ALA A 84 11.64 -2.64 -1.11
C ALA A 84 12.07 -3.95 -0.42
N LEU A 85 11.23 -4.99 -0.47
CA LEU A 85 11.53 -6.31 0.04
C LEU A 85 12.67 -6.98 -0.73
N ASN A 86 12.62 -6.94 -2.07
CA ASN A 86 13.68 -7.48 -2.92
C ASN A 86 15.02 -6.78 -2.68
N ALA A 87 15.02 -5.44 -2.63
CA ALA A 87 16.22 -4.67 -2.30
C ALA A 87 16.77 -4.99 -0.91
N SER A 88 15.89 -5.20 0.08
CA SER A 88 16.29 -5.61 1.44
C SER A 88 16.83 -7.04 1.47
N SER A 89 16.30 -7.93 0.63
CA SER A 89 16.77 -9.32 0.46
C SER A 89 18.17 -9.35 -0.16
N GLU A 90 18.43 -8.54 -1.18
CA GLU A 90 19.75 -8.38 -1.78
C GLU A 90 20.76 -7.84 -0.76
N ALA A 91 20.40 -6.81 0.00
CA ALA A 91 21.25 -6.26 1.06
C ALA A 91 21.55 -7.28 2.17
N LEU A 92 20.61 -8.18 2.47
CA LEU A 92 20.78 -9.26 3.45
C LEU A 92 21.77 -10.33 2.95
N ARG A 93 21.83 -10.56 1.64
CA ARG A 93 22.70 -11.55 0.97
C ARG A 93 24.09 -11.00 0.63
N SER A 94 24.28 -9.68 0.70
CA SER A 94 25.55 -9.03 0.41
C SER A 94 26.65 -9.49 1.38
N PRO A 95 27.89 -9.74 0.90
CA PRO A 95 29.04 -9.99 1.78
C PRO A 95 29.31 -8.79 2.71
N ASP A 96 29.01 -7.57 2.26
CA ASP A 96 29.12 -6.34 3.06
C ASP A 96 27.81 -6.03 3.82
N ARG A 97 27.27 -7.02 4.53
CA ARG A 97 25.99 -6.88 5.22
C ARG A 97 26.06 -5.91 6.40
N THR A 98 25.22 -4.88 6.40
CA THR A 98 25.07 -3.99 7.57
C THR A 98 24.38 -4.72 8.74
N LYS A 99 24.69 -4.35 9.98
CA LYS A 99 24.07 -4.96 11.19
C LYS A 99 22.55 -4.88 11.20
N CYS A 100 21.99 -3.84 10.56
CA CYS A 100 20.56 -3.58 10.50
C CYS A 100 19.86 -4.32 9.33
N ALA A 101 20.58 -4.95 8.41
CA ALA A 101 20.00 -5.61 7.24
C ALA A 101 18.92 -6.67 7.58
N PRO A 102 19.10 -7.53 8.60
CA PRO A 102 18.04 -8.46 9.02
C PRO A 102 16.77 -7.75 9.50
N ALA A 103 16.91 -6.70 10.32
CA ALA A 103 15.77 -5.94 10.83
C ALA A 103 15.01 -5.23 9.69
N ARG A 104 15.74 -4.62 8.74
CA ARG A 104 15.17 -3.98 7.55
C ARG A 104 14.43 -4.99 6.67
N PHE A 105 14.97 -6.19 6.48
CA PHE A 105 14.29 -7.26 5.75
C PHE A 105 13.00 -7.72 6.45
N THR A 106 13.02 -7.92 7.77
CA THR A 106 11.81 -8.24 8.55
C THR A 106 10.76 -7.15 8.41
N GLN A 107 11.15 -5.87 8.53
CA GLN A 107 10.23 -4.75 8.38
C GLN A 107 9.64 -4.67 6.96
N ALA A 108 10.47 -4.85 5.92
CA ALA A 108 10.01 -4.87 4.54
C ALA A 108 9.06 -6.05 4.27
N SER A 109 9.31 -7.21 4.90
CA SER A 109 8.45 -8.39 4.81
C SER A 109 7.08 -8.13 5.43
N LEU A 110 7.05 -7.64 6.67
CA LEU A 110 5.80 -7.29 7.37
C LEU A 110 5.01 -6.23 6.61
N THR A 111 5.69 -5.20 6.09
CA THR A 111 5.08 -4.13 5.29
C THR A 111 4.47 -4.69 4.00
N THR A 112 5.18 -5.60 3.32
CA THR A 112 4.67 -6.24 2.09
C THR A 112 3.46 -7.12 2.38
N THR A 113 3.48 -7.89 3.47
CA THR A 113 2.33 -8.69 3.91
C THR A 113 1.13 -7.80 4.23
N LYS A 114 1.33 -6.67 4.93
CA LYS A 114 0.28 -5.69 5.18
C LYS A 114 -0.35 -5.19 3.87
N PHE A 115 0.47 -4.72 2.93
CA PHE A 115 -0.05 -4.20 1.64
C PHE A 115 -0.75 -5.27 0.80
N LEU A 116 -0.32 -6.54 0.90
CA LEU A 116 -1.04 -7.66 0.29
C LEU A 116 -2.44 -7.79 0.89
N LEU A 117 -2.56 -7.79 2.21
CA LEU A 117 -3.86 -7.86 2.89
C LEU A 117 -4.75 -6.66 2.56
N ASP A 118 -4.19 -5.45 2.53
CA ASP A 118 -4.92 -4.25 2.12
C ASP A 118 -5.44 -4.34 0.68
N THR A 119 -4.65 -4.90 -0.23
CA THR A 119 -5.05 -5.12 -1.63
C THR A 119 -6.17 -6.14 -1.72
N ILE A 120 -6.06 -7.26 -1.00
CA ILE A 120 -7.12 -8.29 -0.94
C ILE A 120 -8.42 -7.69 -0.40
N HIS A 121 -8.31 -6.91 0.69
CA HIS A 121 -9.44 -6.24 1.31
C HIS A 121 -10.09 -5.22 0.37
N ALA A 122 -9.31 -4.30 -0.21
CA ALA A 122 -9.83 -3.25 -1.08
C ALA A 122 -10.55 -3.83 -2.32
N VAL A 123 -9.93 -4.81 -3.00
CA VAL A 123 -10.52 -5.46 -4.17
C VAL A 123 -11.78 -6.25 -3.81
N SER A 124 -11.89 -6.78 -2.59
CA SER A 124 -13.10 -7.52 -2.17
C SER A 124 -14.37 -6.66 -2.17
N TRP A 125 -14.25 -5.33 -2.05
CA TRP A 125 -15.36 -4.39 -2.07
C TRP A 125 -15.80 -3.96 -3.47
N LEU A 126 -15.05 -4.32 -4.52
CA LEU A 126 -15.42 -4.04 -5.90
C LEU A 126 -16.69 -4.78 -6.33
N PRO A 127 -17.42 -4.25 -7.33
CA PRO A 127 -18.58 -4.93 -7.87
C PRO A 127 -18.21 -6.31 -8.46
N PRO A 128 -19.19 -7.23 -8.55
CA PRO A 128 -18.97 -8.54 -9.14
C PRO A 128 -18.48 -8.43 -10.59
N GLY A 129 -17.60 -9.35 -10.98
CA GLY A 129 -16.95 -9.36 -12.31
C GLY A 129 -15.59 -8.67 -12.34
N TRP A 130 -15.19 -7.98 -11.26
CA TRP A 130 -13.88 -7.34 -11.14
C TRP A 130 -12.99 -8.16 -10.20
N LEU A 131 -12.07 -8.96 -10.75
CA LEU A 131 -11.20 -9.85 -9.97
C LEU A 131 -12.03 -10.74 -9.00
N TRP A 132 -11.74 -10.68 -7.69
CA TRP A 132 -12.50 -11.33 -6.62
C TRP A 132 -13.50 -10.39 -5.91
N GLY A 133 -13.91 -9.30 -6.58
CA GLY A 133 -14.91 -8.36 -6.09
C GLY A 133 -16.20 -9.08 -5.68
N SER A 134 -16.69 -8.74 -4.48
CA SER A 134 -17.88 -9.32 -3.87
C SER A 134 -17.81 -10.85 -3.62
N LYS A 135 -16.62 -11.48 -3.67
CA LYS A 135 -16.45 -12.91 -3.39
C LYS A 135 -16.18 -13.23 -1.92
N LEU A 136 -15.69 -12.27 -1.14
CA LEU A 136 -15.48 -12.44 0.29
C LEU A 136 -16.73 -12.00 1.05
N SER A 137 -17.10 -12.77 2.07
CA SER A 137 -18.13 -12.34 3.02
C SER A 137 -17.64 -11.16 3.86
N VAL A 138 -18.58 -10.35 4.39
CA VAL A 138 -18.26 -9.20 5.24
C VAL A 138 -17.38 -9.58 6.44
N PRO A 139 -17.63 -10.67 7.19
CA PRO A 139 -16.76 -11.08 8.28
C PRO A 139 -15.33 -11.42 7.83
N GLN A 140 -15.17 -12.07 6.68
CA GLN A 140 -13.84 -12.39 6.13
C GLN A 140 -13.09 -11.12 5.73
N ALA A 141 -13.75 -10.22 5.01
CA ALA A 141 -13.16 -8.95 4.59
C ALA A 141 -12.73 -8.12 5.81
N SER A 142 -13.58 -8.04 6.84
CA SER A 142 -13.27 -7.34 8.11
C SER A 142 -12.13 -8.00 8.89
N GLY A 143 -12.07 -9.34 8.90
CA GLY A 143 -10.97 -10.08 9.51
C GLY A 143 -9.62 -9.78 8.86
N ILE A 144 -9.58 -9.71 7.52
CA ILE A 144 -8.38 -9.34 6.76
C ILE A 144 -7.94 -7.90 7.07
N ALA A 145 -8.89 -6.96 7.10
CA ALA A 145 -8.59 -5.56 7.47
C ALA A 145 -8.04 -5.45 8.88
N THR A 146 -8.61 -6.20 9.83
CA THR A 146 -8.15 -6.22 11.23
C THR A 146 -6.74 -6.79 11.33
N ALA A 147 -6.44 -7.89 10.64
CA ALA A 147 -5.10 -8.47 10.59
C ALA A 147 -4.08 -7.48 10.00
N SER A 148 -4.46 -6.75 8.94
CA SER A 148 -3.63 -5.69 8.34
C SER A 148 -3.37 -4.54 9.32
N ALA A 149 -4.39 -4.10 10.06
CA ALA A 149 -4.25 -3.05 11.07
C ALA A 149 -3.32 -3.48 12.22
N ILE A 150 -3.44 -4.72 12.71
CA ILE A 150 -2.54 -5.29 13.72
C ILE A 150 -1.10 -5.31 13.21
N LEU A 151 -0.86 -5.74 11.97
CA LEU A 151 0.47 -5.68 11.34
C LEU A 151 1.00 -4.25 11.29
N GLY A 152 0.14 -3.27 10.95
CA GLY A 152 0.49 -1.85 10.98
C GLY A 152 0.96 -1.38 12.36
N LEU A 153 0.26 -1.80 13.43
CA LEU A 153 0.66 -1.49 14.81
C LEU A 153 1.98 -2.16 15.19
N VAL A 154 2.19 -3.42 14.81
CA VAL A 154 3.44 -4.15 15.04
C VAL A 154 4.60 -3.44 14.34
N ILE A 155 4.46 -3.09 13.06
CA ILE A 155 5.49 -2.37 12.30
C ILE A 155 5.82 -1.04 12.98
N HIS A 156 4.81 -0.27 13.38
CA HIS A 156 5.02 1.02 14.05
C HIS A 156 5.73 0.90 15.39
N TYR A 157 5.37 -0.11 16.20
CA TYR A 157 6.00 -0.35 17.49
C TYR A 157 7.47 -0.75 17.35
N HIS A 158 7.77 -1.64 16.39
CA HIS A 158 9.14 -2.08 16.13
C HIS A 158 10.00 -1.02 15.44
N GLY A 159 9.42 -0.11 14.66
CA GLY A 159 10.13 0.99 14.01
C GLY A 159 10.67 2.06 14.98
N LYS A 160 10.15 2.15 16.22
CA LYS A 160 10.62 3.10 17.24
C LYS A 160 11.80 2.63 18.09
N ARG A 161 12.23 1.37 17.93
CA ARG A 161 13.23 0.73 18.80
C ARG A 161 14.63 0.61 18.17
N PHE A 162 14.84 1.16 16.98
CA PHE A 162 16.11 1.13 16.25
C PHE A 162 16.61 2.54 15.97
#